data_AF-A0A6J1W056-F1
#
_entry.id   AF-A0A6J1W056-F1
#
_cell.length_a   1.000
_cell.length_b   1.000
_cell.length_c   1.000
_cell.angle_alpha   90.00
_cell.angle_beta   90.00
_cell.angle_gamma   90.00
#
_symmetry.space_group_name_H-M   'P 1'
#
loop_
_entity.id
_entity.type
_entity.pdbx_description
1 polymer ?
#
loop_
_entity_poly.entity_id
_entity_poly.type
_entity_poly.pdbx_seq_one_letter_code
_entity_poly.pdbx_strand_id
1 'polypeptide(L)'
;GESKLVPHSSQPSVSPSGWWLVHAGETGEGFLEDAQPPPPLPPPHLLTASSSSSSQIQKVVMALGDYMGASCHACIGGTNVRAEVQKLQMEAPHIIVGTPGRVFDMLNRRYLSPKFIKMFVLDEADEMLSRGFKDQIYDIFQKLSGNTQVVLLSATMPMDVLEVTKKFMRDPIRILVKKEELTLEGIRQFYINVEREEWKLDTLCDLYETLTITQAVIFINTRRKVDWLTEKMHARDFTVSAMVGVEGAA
;
A
#
# COMPACT_ATOMS: atom_id res chain seq x y z
N GLY A 1 15.32 -40.14 -62.67
CA GLY A 1 13.97 -39.65 -62.39
C GLY A 1 14.09 -38.45 -61.51
N GLU A 2 13.60 -37.32 -62.01
CA GLU A 2 13.61 -35.98 -61.39
C GLU A 2 12.93 -35.91 -60.02
N SER A 3 13.40 -34.97 -59.18
CA SER A 3 12.64 -33.94 -58.41
C SER A 3 13.39 -33.61 -57.10
N LYS A 4 14.02 -32.44 -56.93
CA LYS A 4 13.53 -31.05 -56.69
C LYS A 4 13.08 -30.77 -55.23
N LEU A 5 13.79 -29.81 -54.62
CA LEU A 5 13.34 -28.72 -53.70
C LEU A 5 12.84 -29.16 -52.31
N VAL A 6 12.92 -28.45 -51.18
CA VAL A 6 13.45 -27.18 -50.61
C VAL A 6 13.11 -27.29 -49.10
N PRO A 7 13.76 -26.60 -48.15
CA PRO A 7 13.61 -26.87 -46.72
C PRO A 7 12.28 -26.29 -46.19
N HIS A 8 11.54 -27.07 -45.40
CA HIS A 8 10.40 -26.52 -44.67
C HIS A 8 10.88 -25.81 -43.40
N SER A 9 10.77 -24.48 -43.45
CA SER A 9 10.73 -23.56 -42.32
C SER A 9 9.77 -24.05 -41.23
N SER A 10 10.31 -24.40 -40.07
CA SER A 10 9.51 -24.59 -38.86
C SER A 10 9.08 -23.22 -38.35
N GLN A 11 7.84 -22.82 -38.63
CA GLN A 11 7.23 -21.67 -37.96
C GLN A 11 7.08 -21.98 -36.47
N PRO A 12 7.54 -21.12 -35.54
CA PRO A 12 7.17 -21.23 -34.15
C PRO A 12 5.73 -20.74 -33.95
N SER A 13 4.87 -21.64 -33.47
CA SER A 13 3.52 -21.33 -33.01
C SER A 13 3.57 -20.50 -31.72
N VAL A 14 2.91 -19.34 -31.73
CA VAL A 14 2.82 -18.42 -30.59
C VAL A 14 1.80 -18.94 -29.57
N SER A 15 2.24 -19.16 -28.33
CA SER A 15 1.37 -19.40 -27.16
C SER A 15 0.82 -18.06 -26.65
N PRO A 16 -0.49 -17.91 -26.39
CA PRO A 16 -1.10 -16.64 -25.96
C PRO A 16 -1.04 -16.39 -24.45
N SER A 17 -0.11 -17.02 -23.73
CA SER A 17 0.09 -16.77 -22.29
C SER A 17 1.52 -16.30 -22.04
N GLY A 18 1.70 -14.98 -22.08
CA GLY A 18 2.97 -14.30 -21.81
C GLY A 18 3.39 -14.43 -20.36
N TRP A 19 4.01 -15.55 -20.01
CA TRP A 19 4.80 -15.72 -18.80
C TRP A 19 6.24 -16.02 -19.23
N TRP A 20 7.14 -15.07 -18.99
CA TRP A 20 8.57 -15.32 -19.10
C TRP A 20 9.02 -16.10 -17.87
N LEU A 21 9.28 -17.40 -18.07
CA LEU A 21 10.02 -18.23 -17.13
C LEU A 21 11.50 -17.86 -17.30
N VAL A 22 12.08 -17.07 -16.39
CA VAL A 22 13.52 -16.81 -16.40
C VAL A 22 14.21 -17.99 -15.72
N HIS A 23 14.73 -18.91 -16.53
CA HIS A 23 15.79 -19.81 -16.12
C HIS A 23 17.07 -19.00 -16.03
N ALA A 24 17.62 -18.82 -14.81
CA ALA A 24 18.96 -18.29 -14.62
C ALA A 24 19.96 -19.37 -15.05
N GLY A 25 20.49 -19.24 -16.26
CA GLY A 25 21.66 -19.97 -16.74
C GLY A 25 22.83 -19.00 -16.87
N GLU A 26 23.93 -19.30 -16.17
CA GLU A 26 25.19 -18.58 -16.25
C GLU A 26 25.73 -18.59 -17.69
N THR A 27 25.99 -17.42 -18.26
CA THR A 27 27.15 -17.06 -19.10
C THR A 27 26.96 -15.64 -19.64
N GLY A 28 28.06 -14.88 -19.68
CA GLY A 28 28.03 -13.43 -19.90
C GLY A 28 28.03 -12.96 -21.35
N GLU A 29 28.09 -11.63 -21.45
CA GLU A 29 28.34 -10.76 -22.60
C GLU A 29 27.17 -10.45 -23.56
N GLY A 30 26.71 -9.19 -23.47
CA GLY A 30 26.48 -8.29 -24.61
C GLY A 30 25.16 -8.42 -25.37
N PHE A 31 24.24 -7.46 -25.18
CA PHE A 31 23.39 -6.86 -26.23
C PHE A 31 22.60 -5.69 -25.60
N LEU A 32 23.08 -4.47 -25.79
CA LEU A 32 22.40 -3.22 -25.42
C LEU A 32 22.30 -2.36 -26.68
N GLU A 33 21.40 -2.71 -27.59
CA GLU A 33 20.93 -1.83 -28.66
C GLU A 33 19.59 -2.38 -29.17
N ASP A 34 18.63 -1.48 -29.40
CA ASP A 34 17.21 -1.69 -29.77
C ASP A 34 16.16 -1.80 -28.66
N ALA A 35 16.20 -0.88 -27.68
CA ALA A 35 14.99 -0.57 -26.91
C ALA A 35 14.11 0.43 -27.70
N GLN A 36 13.05 -0.07 -28.37
CA GLN A 36 11.99 0.80 -28.87
C GLN A 36 11.26 1.49 -27.70
N PRO A 37 10.85 2.76 -27.82
CA PRO A 37 10.07 3.42 -26.77
C PRO A 37 8.75 2.67 -26.57
N PRO A 38 8.29 2.51 -25.32
CA PRO A 38 7.08 1.74 -25.04
C PRO A 38 5.86 2.37 -25.73
N PRO A 39 4.89 1.57 -26.18
CA PRO A 39 3.64 2.07 -26.74
C PRO A 39 2.89 2.94 -25.72
N PRO A 40 2.00 3.86 -26.18
CA PRO A 40 1.20 4.68 -25.29
C PRO A 40 0.43 3.81 -24.29
N LEU A 41 0.54 4.19 -23.02
CA LEU A 41 0.21 3.29 -21.91
C LEU A 41 -1.29 2.98 -21.86
N PRO A 42 -1.66 1.71 -21.63
CA PRO A 42 -3.05 1.32 -21.43
C PRO A 42 -3.61 1.91 -20.11
N PRO A 43 -4.94 2.07 -20.02
CA PRO A 43 -5.63 2.52 -18.80
C PRO A 43 -5.28 1.67 -17.56
N PRO A 44 -5.48 2.20 -16.34
CA PRO A 44 -4.97 1.61 -15.10
C PRO A 44 -5.38 0.16 -14.94
N HIS A 45 -4.39 -0.70 -14.71
CA HIS A 45 -4.57 -2.14 -14.53
C HIS A 45 -4.70 -2.53 -13.05
N LEU A 46 -4.20 -1.69 -12.14
CA LEU A 46 -4.21 -1.92 -10.70
C LEU A 46 -4.88 -0.77 -9.96
N LEU A 47 -5.87 -1.11 -9.13
CA LEU A 47 -6.48 -0.19 -8.19
C LEU A 47 -6.23 -0.69 -6.77
N THR A 48 -5.66 0.14 -5.90
CA THR A 48 -5.52 -0.17 -4.48
C THR A 48 -6.25 0.84 -3.63
N ALA A 49 -7.07 0.33 -2.72
CA ALA A 49 -7.73 1.11 -1.69
C ALA A 49 -6.98 0.90 -0.37
N SER A 50 -6.48 2.00 0.19
CA SER A 50 -5.80 2.04 1.47
C SER A 50 -6.36 3.20 2.30
N SER A 51 -6.15 3.16 3.61
CA SER A 51 -6.55 4.23 4.51
C SER A 51 -5.62 5.47 4.37
N SER A 52 -5.01 5.95 5.46
CA SER A 52 -4.13 7.12 5.52
C SER A 52 -2.77 6.93 4.81
N SER A 53 -2.46 5.72 4.35
CA SER A 53 -1.13 5.34 3.85
C SER A 53 -0.97 5.43 2.33
N SER A 54 -1.96 5.95 1.59
CA SER A 54 -1.92 6.01 0.11
C SER A 54 -0.67 6.72 -0.44
N SER A 55 -0.17 7.76 0.23
CA SER A 55 1.04 8.48 -0.20
C SER A 55 2.32 7.67 0.00
N GLN A 56 2.36 6.80 1.02
CA GLN A 56 3.51 5.92 1.28
C GLN A 56 3.55 4.79 0.26
N ILE A 57 2.40 4.16 0.00
CA ILE A 57 2.26 3.13 -1.04
C ILE A 57 2.67 3.70 -2.40
N GLN A 58 2.22 4.91 -2.75
CA GLN A 58 2.63 5.54 -3.99
C GLN A 58 4.16 5.71 -4.09
N LYS A 59 4.84 6.17 -3.03
CA LYS A 59 6.30 6.33 -3.05
C LYS A 59 7.02 5.01 -3.29
N VAL A 60 6.58 3.95 -2.63
CA VAL A 60 7.16 2.60 -2.79
C VAL A 60 6.92 2.09 -4.21
N VAL A 61 5.69 2.23 -4.71
CA VAL A 61 5.32 1.82 -6.07
C VAL A 61 6.12 2.58 -7.13
N MET A 62 6.30 3.89 -6.97
CA MET A 62 7.13 4.69 -7.88
C MET A 62 8.59 4.23 -7.84
N ALA A 63 9.18 4.07 -6.66
CA ALA A 63 10.56 3.61 -6.52
C ALA A 63 10.80 2.21 -7.14
N LEU A 64 9.81 1.31 -7.05
CA LEU A 64 9.85 0.01 -7.73
C LEU A 64 9.61 0.13 -9.25
N GLY A 65 8.78 1.10 -9.64
CA GLY A 65 8.34 1.33 -11.02
C GLY A 65 9.34 2.07 -11.90
N ASP A 66 10.32 2.77 -11.31
CA ASP A 66 11.29 3.62 -12.02
C ASP A 66 12.03 2.86 -13.14
N TYR A 67 12.40 1.59 -12.91
CA TYR A 67 13.08 0.75 -13.91
C TYR A 67 12.12 -0.05 -14.81
N MET A 68 10.82 0.00 -14.54
CA MET A 68 9.79 -0.77 -15.25
C MET A 68 8.90 0.11 -16.14
N GLY A 69 9.08 1.44 -16.10
CA GLY A 69 8.18 2.39 -16.76
C GLY A 69 6.77 2.41 -16.16
N ALA A 70 6.60 1.90 -14.93
CA ALA A 70 5.32 1.87 -14.26
C ALA A 70 5.03 3.23 -13.62
N SER A 71 3.81 3.72 -13.80
CA SER A 71 3.37 5.03 -13.31
C SER A 71 2.26 4.86 -12.28
N CYS A 72 2.31 5.65 -11.21
CA CYS A 72 1.39 5.54 -10.08
C CYS A 72 0.79 6.90 -9.70
N HIS A 73 -0.52 6.91 -9.49
CA HIS A 73 -1.26 8.10 -9.06
C HIS A 73 -1.98 7.87 -7.74
N ALA A 74 -1.90 8.83 -6.82
CA ALA A 74 -2.59 8.79 -5.54
C ALA A 74 -3.87 9.66 -5.56
N CYS A 75 -5.03 9.03 -5.40
CA CYS A 75 -6.35 9.63 -5.28
C CYS A 75 -6.75 9.75 -3.80
N ILE A 76 -6.47 10.89 -3.17
CA ILE A 76 -6.69 11.10 -1.72
C ILE A 76 -7.72 12.22 -1.51
N GLY A 77 -8.56 12.10 -0.47
CA GLY A 77 -9.48 13.17 -0.05
C GLY A 77 -8.75 14.50 0.21
N GLY A 78 -9.46 15.63 0.06
CA GLY A 78 -8.90 16.97 0.27
C GLY A 78 -8.15 17.59 -0.92
N THR A 79 -7.86 16.83 -1.99
CA THR A 79 -7.27 17.39 -3.23
C THR A 79 -8.33 17.86 -4.23
N ASN A 80 -7.95 18.77 -5.14
CA ASN A 80 -8.85 19.29 -6.18
C ASN A 80 -9.12 18.23 -7.26
N VAL A 81 -10.34 17.68 -7.25
CA VAL A 81 -10.78 16.62 -8.17
C VAL A 81 -10.63 17.03 -9.64
N ARG A 82 -10.87 18.29 -10.01
CA ARG A 82 -10.75 18.72 -11.42
C ARG A 82 -9.31 18.67 -11.90
N ALA A 83 -8.37 19.12 -11.07
CA ALA A 83 -6.94 19.05 -11.39
C ALA A 83 -6.46 17.59 -11.46
N GLU A 84 -6.97 16.74 -10.57
CA GLU A 84 -6.69 15.30 -10.55
C GLU A 84 -7.18 14.61 -11.83
N VAL A 85 -8.41 14.89 -12.26
CA VAL A 85 -8.99 14.36 -13.50
C VAL A 85 -8.22 14.84 -14.73
N GLN A 86 -7.83 16.12 -14.80
CA GLN A 86 -7.00 16.62 -15.90
C GLN A 86 -5.67 15.87 -15.99
N LYS A 87 -5.02 15.62 -14.85
CA LYS A 87 -3.78 14.85 -14.80
C LYS A 87 -3.98 13.41 -15.29
N LEU A 88 -5.03 12.74 -14.83
CA LEU A 88 -5.40 11.38 -15.27
C LEU A 88 -5.73 11.31 -16.77
N GLN A 89 -6.27 12.38 -17.35
CA GLN A 89 -6.58 12.46 -18.78
C GLN A 89 -5.35 12.75 -19.64
N MET A 90 -4.38 13.51 -19.12
CA MET A 90 -3.11 13.78 -19.81
C MET A 90 -2.22 12.54 -19.82
N GLU A 91 -2.15 11.82 -18.71
CA GLU A 91 -1.32 10.64 -18.54
C GLU A 91 -2.08 9.60 -17.72
N ALA A 92 -2.49 8.51 -18.36
CA ALA A 92 -3.16 7.41 -17.69
C ALA A 92 -2.14 6.63 -16.84
N PRO A 93 -2.26 6.63 -15.51
CA PRO A 93 -1.35 5.86 -14.68
C PRO A 93 -1.66 4.37 -14.80
N HIS A 94 -0.64 3.53 -14.64
CA HIS A 94 -0.83 2.08 -14.55
C HIS A 94 -1.49 1.65 -13.24
N ILE A 95 -1.16 2.38 -12.17
CA ILE A 95 -1.54 2.06 -10.80
C ILE A 95 -2.22 3.27 -10.17
N ILE A 96 -3.37 3.02 -9.55
CA ILE A 96 -4.08 4.02 -8.76
C ILE A 96 -4.14 3.57 -7.31
N VAL A 97 -3.65 4.40 -6.42
CA VAL A 97 -3.70 4.23 -4.97
C VAL A 97 -4.67 5.26 -4.41
N GLY A 98 -5.58 4.91 -3.52
CA GLY A 98 -6.42 5.95 -2.93
C GLY A 98 -7.25 5.54 -1.74
N THR A 99 -7.89 6.53 -1.12
CA THR A 99 -8.84 6.28 -0.05
C THR A 99 -10.18 5.80 -0.62
N PRO A 100 -10.94 4.94 0.09
CA PRO A 100 -12.20 4.39 -0.41
C PRO A 100 -13.17 5.45 -0.89
N GLY A 101 -13.36 6.52 -0.11
CA GLY A 101 -14.26 7.60 -0.47
C GLY A 101 -13.86 8.28 -1.79
N ARG A 102 -12.57 8.55 -2.00
CA ARG A 102 -12.10 9.18 -3.24
C ARG A 102 -12.15 8.23 -4.43
N VAL A 103 -11.71 6.98 -4.25
CA VAL A 103 -11.76 5.95 -5.29
C VAL A 103 -13.21 5.70 -5.74
N PHE A 104 -14.13 5.61 -4.78
CA PHE A 104 -15.55 5.48 -5.04
C PHE A 104 -16.08 6.68 -5.84
N ASP A 105 -15.79 7.93 -5.45
CA ASP A 105 -16.22 9.13 -6.19
C ASP A 105 -15.69 9.13 -7.64
N MET A 106 -14.43 8.77 -7.84
CA MET A 106 -13.79 8.68 -9.15
C MET A 106 -14.43 7.62 -10.06
N LEU A 107 -14.77 6.44 -9.51
CA LEU A 107 -15.50 5.39 -10.23
C LEU A 107 -16.95 5.79 -10.50
N ASN A 108 -17.62 6.42 -9.54
CA ASN A 108 -19.02 6.79 -9.65
C ASN A 108 -19.25 7.90 -10.70
N ARG A 109 -18.34 8.88 -10.75
CA ARG A 109 -18.34 9.95 -11.76
C ARG A 109 -17.79 9.51 -13.12
N ARG A 110 -17.38 8.24 -13.25
CA ARG A 110 -16.80 7.65 -14.47
C ARG A 110 -15.49 8.32 -14.92
N TYR A 111 -14.76 8.94 -14.00
CA TYR A 111 -13.39 9.39 -14.26
C TYR A 111 -12.42 8.21 -14.34
N LEU A 112 -12.71 7.15 -13.58
CA LEU A 112 -12.06 5.86 -13.70
C LEU A 112 -13.03 4.83 -14.29
N SER A 113 -12.56 4.10 -15.30
CA SER A 113 -13.34 3.04 -15.92
C SER A 113 -13.01 1.69 -15.29
N PRO A 114 -13.96 1.02 -14.63
CA PRO A 114 -13.71 -0.27 -13.99
C PRO A 114 -13.39 -1.39 -14.98
N LYS A 115 -13.72 -1.21 -16.27
CA LYS A 115 -13.47 -2.19 -17.34
C LYS A 115 -11.99 -2.56 -17.48
N PHE A 116 -11.09 -1.63 -17.15
CA PHE A 116 -9.65 -1.81 -17.32
C PHE A 116 -8.95 -2.29 -16.06
N ILE A 117 -9.62 -2.27 -14.91
CA ILE A 117 -9.08 -2.72 -13.65
C ILE A 117 -8.97 -4.25 -13.68
N LYS A 118 -7.74 -4.76 -13.63
CA LYS A 118 -7.46 -6.21 -13.60
C LYS A 118 -7.26 -6.72 -12.19
N MET A 119 -6.77 -5.87 -11.30
CA MET A 119 -6.51 -6.20 -9.91
C MET A 119 -7.02 -5.09 -8.98
N PHE A 120 -7.68 -5.50 -7.91
CA PHE A 120 -8.11 -4.64 -6.81
C PHE A 120 -7.49 -5.11 -5.50
N VAL A 121 -6.77 -4.24 -4.80
CA VAL A 121 -6.12 -4.54 -3.52
C VAL A 121 -6.77 -3.71 -2.42
N LEU A 122 -7.32 -4.38 -1.41
CA LEU A 122 -7.82 -3.76 -0.18
C LEU A 122 -6.81 -3.99 0.93
N ASP A 123 -6.11 -2.94 1.35
CA ASP A 123 -5.06 -2.98 2.36
C ASP A 123 -5.56 -2.49 3.73
N GLU A 124 -5.12 -3.08 4.84
CA GLU A 124 -5.60 -2.78 6.20
C GLU A 124 -7.15 -2.86 6.31
N ALA A 125 -7.75 -3.92 5.76
CA ALA A 125 -9.20 -4.02 5.60
C ALA A 125 -10.00 -3.93 6.93
N ASP A 126 -9.48 -4.47 8.03
CA ASP A 126 -10.07 -4.34 9.36
C ASP A 126 -10.14 -2.88 9.83
N GLU A 127 -9.06 -2.13 9.64
CA GLU A 127 -9.02 -0.69 9.94
C GLU A 127 -10.03 0.08 9.07
N MET A 128 -10.04 -0.17 7.76
CA MET A 128 -10.94 0.53 6.84
C MET A 128 -12.42 0.30 7.17
N LEU A 129 -12.80 -0.94 7.50
CA LEU A 129 -14.17 -1.25 7.90
C LEU A 129 -14.52 -0.63 9.25
N SER A 130 -13.60 -0.61 10.21
CA SER A 130 -13.80 0.04 11.52
C SER A 130 -14.03 1.56 11.41
N ARG A 131 -13.44 2.20 10.39
CA ARG A 131 -13.60 3.64 10.09
C ARG A 131 -14.88 3.99 9.35
N GLY A 132 -15.77 3.02 9.12
CA GLY A 132 -17.06 3.25 8.47
C GLY A 132 -16.99 3.30 6.94
N PHE A 133 -15.91 2.85 6.31
CA PHE A 133 -15.81 2.77 4.83
C PHE A 133 -16.52 1.56 4.21
N LYS A 134 -17.34 0.83 4.99
CA LYS A 134 -17.99 -0.41 4.56
C LYS A 134 -18.81 -0.19 3.28
N ASP A 135 -19.70 0.80 3.27
CA ASP A 135 -20.60 1.02 2.13
C ASP A 135 -19.83 1.42 0.86
N GLN A 136 -18.83 2.31 0.98
CA GLN A 136 -18.01 2.73 -0.16
C GLN A 136 -17.21 1.56 -0.74
N ILE A 137 -16.64 0.69 0.10
CA ILE A 137 -15.92 -0.51 -0.34
C ILE A 137 -16.88 -1.45 -1.09
N TYR A 138 -18.07 -1.67 -0.54
CA TYR A 138 -19.09 -2.50 -1.18
C TYR A 138 -19.49 -1.95 -2.56
N ASP A 139 -19.70 -0.64 -2.67
CA ASP A 139 -20.05 0.00 -3.94
C ASP A 139 -18.91 -0.05 -4.96
N ILE A 140 -17.65 0.07 -4.52
CA ILE A 140 -16.49 -0.14 -5.40
C ILE A 140 -16.53 -1.54 -5.98
N PHE A 141 -16.68 -2.58 -5.12
CA PHE A 141 -16.72 -3.96 -5.58
C PHE A 141 -17.85 -4.24 -6.58
N GLN A 142 -19.04 -3.66 -6.39
CA GLN A 142 -20.16 -3.80 -7.32
C GLN A 142 -19.87 -3.20 -8.71
N LYS A 143 -18.98 -2.21 -8.79
CA LYS A 143 -18.58 -1.59 -10.06
C LYS A 143 -17.46 -2.35 -10.77
N LEU A 144 -16.67 -3.15 -10.05
CA LEU A 144 -15.58 -3.93 -10.62
C LEU A 144 -16.10 -5.03 -11.55
N SER A 145 -15.32 -5.35 -12.59
CA SER A 145 -15.68 -6.43 -13.50
C SER A 145 -15.50 -7.79 -12.83
N GLY A 146 -16.34 -8.75 -13.20
CA GLY A 146 -16.31 -10.11 -12.64
C GLY A 146 -15.03 -10.90 -12.95
N ASN A 147 -14.10 -10.38 -13.76
CA ASN A 147 -12.77 -10.96 -13.98
C ASN A 147 -11.66 -10.28 -13.18
N THR A 148 -11.97 -9.27 -12.35
CA THR A 148 -11.00 -8.60 -11.48
C THR A 148 -10.46 -9.58 -10.44
N GLN A 149 -9.14 -9.62 -10.28
CA GLN A 149 -8.48 -10.30 -9.18
C GLN A 149 -8.57 -9.42 -7.93
N VAL A 150 -9.10 -9.96 -6.84
CA VAL A 150 -9.20 -9.23 -5.57
C VAL A 150 -8.16 -9.76 -4.60
N VAL A 151 -7.38 -8.86 -4.00
CA VAL A 151 -6.45 -9.14 -2.91
C VAL A 151 -6.93 -8.37 -1.69
N LEU A 152 -7.01 -9.04 -0.53
CA LEU A 152 -7.37 -8.42 0.74
C LEU A 152 -6.26 -8.70 1.74
N LEU A 153 -5.72 -7.64 2.32
CA LEU A 153 -4.71 -7.66 3.37
C LEU A 153 -5.35 -7.09 4.63
N SER A 154 -5.17 -7.79 5.76
CA SER A 154 -5.76 -7.41 7.04
C SER A 154 -4.96 -8.01 8.18
N ALA A 155 -4.74 -7.22 9.25
CA ALA A 155 -4.04 -7.71 10.44
C ALA A 155 -4.93 -8.63 11.27
N THR A 156 -6.22 -8.35 11.30
CA THR A 156 -7.25 -9.14 11.99
C THR A 156 -8.36 -9.57 11.04
N MET A 157 -9.16 -10.57 11.43
CA MET A 157 -10.27 -11.09 10.62
C MET A 157 -11.59 -11.06 11.39
N PRO A 158 -12.14 -9.87 11.72
CA PRO A 158 -13.46 -9.75 12.30
C PRO A 158 -14.54 -10.19 11.29
N MET A 159 -15.77 -10.37 11.77
CA MET A 159 -16.90 -10.83 10.95
C MET A 159 -17.14 -9.94 9.72
N ASP A 160 -16.98 -8.62 9.84
CA ASP A 160 -17.13 -7.69 8.71
C ASP A 160 -16.12 -7.95 7.58
N VAL A 161 -14.85 -8.22 7.92
CA VAL A 161 -13.82 -8.56 6.92
C VAL A 161 -14.15 -9.91 6.28
N LEU A 162 -14.57 -10.90 7.08
CA LEU A 162 -15.00 -12.20 6.57
C LEU A 162 -16.19 -12.09 5.63
N GLU A 163 -17.16 -11.21 5.90
CA GLU A 163 -18.29 -10.94 4.99
C GLU A 163 -17.83 -10.38 3.65
N VAL A 164 -16.87 -9.44 3.65
CA VAL A 164 -16.30 -8.88 2.41
C VAL A 164 -15.65 -9.98 1.58
N THR A 165 -14.84 -10.85 2.20
CA THR A 165 -14.21 -11.98 1.48
C THR A 165 -15.26 -12.91 0.85
N LYS A 166 -16.31 -13.26 1.58
CA LYS A 166 -17.38 -14.15 1.09
C LYS A 166 -18.20 -13.56 -0.06
N LYS A 167 -18.43 -12.24 -0.04
CA LYS A 167 -19.27 -11.57 -1.05
C LYS A 167 -18.51 -11.27 -2.33
N PHE A 168 -17.23 -10.92 -2.24
CA PHE A 168 -16.52 -10.30 -3.36
C PHE A 168 -15.32 -11.07 -3.88
N MET A 169 -14.84 -12.09 -3.14
CA MET A 169 -13.76 -12.95 -3.61
C MET A 169 -14.31 -14.25 -4.17
N ARG A 170 -13.70 -14.73 -5.26
CA ARG A 170 -14.03 -16.01 -5.91
C ARG A 170 -12.96 -17.02 -5.50
N ASP A 171 -13.34 -17.98 -4.66
CA ASP A 171 -12.45 -19.03 -4.14
C ASP A 171 -11.07 -18.52 -3.69
N PRO A 172 -11.02 -17.63 -2.66
CA PRO A 172 -9.78 -16.98 -2.28
C PRO A 172 -8.78 -17.96 -1.65
N ILE A 173 -7.53 -17.91 -2.11
CA ILE A 173 -6.41 -18.55 -1.42
C ILE A 173 -6.17 -17.79 -0.12
N ARG A 174 -6.28 -18.51 1.00
CA ARG A 174 -6.11 -17.94 2.34
C ARG A 174 -4.69 -18.18 2.83
N ILE A 175 -3.89 -17.12 2.86
CA ILE A 175 -2.55 -17.14 3.46
C ILE A 175 -2.69 -16.62 4.89
N LEU A 176 -2.77 -17.53 5.85
CA LEU A 176 -2.74 -17.17 7.26
C LEU A 176 -1.30 -17.35 7.74
N VAL A 177 -0.64 -16.23 7.97
CA VAL A 177 0.58 -16.25 8.78
C VAL A 177 0.12 -16.55 10.20
N LYS A 178 0.46 -17.74 10.70
CA LYS A 178 0.31 -18.01 12.13
C LYS A 178 1.06 -16.88 12.81
N LYS A 179 0.39 -16.17 13.71
CA LYS A 179 1.10 -15.44 14.75
C LYS A 179 2.04 -16.50 15.32
N GLU A 180 3.35 -16.39 15.09
CA GLU A 180 4.25 -16.80 16.14
C GLU A 180 3.63 -16.16 17.36
N GLU A 181 3.24 -16.95 18.37
CA GLU A 181 2.77 -16.36 19.60
C GLU A 181 3.79 -15.25 19.87
N LEU A 182 3.34 -13.99 19.87
CA LEU A 182 4.12 -12.94 20.47
C LEU A 182 4.06 -13.31 21.94
N THR A 183 4.77 -14.36 22.31
CA THR A 183 5.20 -14.54 23.64
C THR A 183 5.93 -13.25 23.89
N LEU A 184 5.48 -12.50 24.88
CA LEU A 184 6.26 -11.42 25.45
C LEU A 184 7.57 -11.99 26.05
N GLU A 185 7.88 -13.28 25.85
CA GLU A 185 9.19 -13.88 26.01
C GLU A 185 10.19 -13.08 25.19
N GLY A 186 10.97 -12.26 25.89
CA GLY A 186 11.93 -11.32 25.31
C GLY A 186 11.56 -9.86 25.52
N ILE A 187 10.27 -9.53 25.68
CA ILE A 187 9.81 -8.18 26.04
C ILE A 187 9.58 -8.10 27.54
N ARG A 188 10.55 -7.51 28.24
CA ARG A 188 10.39 -7.21 29.67
C ARG A 188 9.49 -6.00 29.84
N GLN A 189 8.37 -6.17 30.53
CA GLN A 189 7.43 -5.10 30.82
C GLN A 189 7.59 -4.67 32.27
N PHE A 190 7.66 -3.35 32.46
CA PHE A 190 7.76 -2.73 33.77
C PHE A 190 6.75 -1.61 33.88
N TYR A 191 6.33 -1.30 35.10
CA TYR A 191 5.55 -0.11 35.40
C TYR A 191 6.18 0.63 36.56
N ILE A 192 6.07 1.94 36.53
CA ILE A 192 6.43 2.81 37.66
C ILE A 192 5.16 3.51 38.09
N ASN A 193 4.77 3.28 39.33
CA ASN A 193 3.62 3.98 39.90
C ASN A 193 4.05 5.40 40.26
N VAL A 194 3.49 6.39 39.56
CA VAL A 194 3.77 7.81 39.81
C VAL A 194 2.49 8.45 40.32
N GLU A 195 2.52 8.95 41.56
CA GLU A 195 1.33 9.49 42.23
C GLU A 195 0.78 10.76 41.58
N ARG A 196 1.68 11.59 41.02
CA ARG A 196 1.33 12.88 40.44
C ARG A 196 1.82 12.99 39.01
N GLU A 197 1.01 13.61 38.15
CA GLU A 197 1.34 13.69 36.73
C GLU A 197 2.60 14.52 36.47
N GLU A 198 2.80 15.60 37.22
CA GLU A 198 3.98 16.46 37.12
C GLU A 198 5.29 15.74 37.37
N TRP A 199 5.29 14.63 38.13
CA TRP A 199 6.48 13.86 38.45
C TRP A 199 6.90 12.89 37.34
N LYS A 200 6.05 12.67 36.33
CA LYS A 200 6.37 11.76 35.22
C LYS A 200 7.54 12.24 34.38
N LEU A 201 7.71 13.55 34.22
CA LEU A 201 8.83 14.11 33.45
C LEU A 201 10.17 13.83 34.14
N ASP A 202 10.25 14.08 35.44
CA ASP A 202 11.48 13.83 36.20
C ASP A 202 11.79 12.33 36.25
N THR A 203 10.78 11.50 36.51
CA THR A 203 10.90 10.03 36.46
C THR A 203 11.40 9.54 35.09
N LEU A 204 10.93 10.15 34.00
CA LEU A 204 11.37 9.81 32.64
C LEU A 204 12.84 10.19 32.43
N CYS A 205 13.26 11.37 32.87
CA CYS A 205 14.66 11.79 32.79
C CYS A 205 15.58 10.87 33.59
N ASP A 206 15.19 10.50 34.81
CA ASP A 206 15.94 9.55 35.64
C ASP A 206 16.13 8.19 34.95
N LEU A 207 15.12 7.74 34.19
CA LEU A 207 15.23 6.52 33.39
C LEU A 207 16.26 6.65 32.26
N TYR A 208 16.31 7.78 31.57
CA TYR A 208 17.30 8.02 30.52
C TYR A 208 18.73 8.18 31.07
N GLU A 209 18.89 8.69 32.28
CA GLU A 209 20.20 8.79 32.94
C GLU A 209 20.69 7.41 33.44
N THR A 210 19.77 6.58 33.92
CA THR A 210 20.11 5.27 34.50
C THR A 210 20.29 4.18 33.45
N LEU A 211 19.56 4.26 32.33
CA LEU A 211 19.54 3.25 31.29
C LEU A 211 20.27 3.72 30.04
N THR A 212 21.10 2.86 29.47
CA THR A 212 21.73 3.12 28.18
C THR A 212 20.72 2.93 27.04
N ILE A 213 19.98 3.98 26.71
CA ILE A 213 18.95 3.99 25.66
C ILE A 213 19.52 4.69 24.42
N THR A 214 19.70 3.95 23.32
CA THR A 214 20.14 4.52 22.04
C THR A 214 19.01 5.20 21.27
N GLN A 215 17.86 4.52 21.22
CA GLN A 215 16.63 5.00 20.59
C GLN A 215 15.43 4.48 21.37
N ALA A 216 14.43 5.34 21.57
CA ALA A 216 13.19 4.97 22.23
C ALA A 216 12.01 5.72 21.61
N VAL A 217 10.83 5.10 21.71
CA VAL A 217 9.55 5.69 21.33
C VAL A 217 8.73 5.92 22.59
N ILE A 218 8.29 7.17 22.80
CA ILE A 218 7.45 7.55 23.94
C ILE A 218 6.04 7.81 23.41
N PHE A 219 5.08 6.98 23.82
CA PHE A 219 3.68 7.14 23.44
C PHE A 219 2.98 8.12 24.40
N ILE A 220 2.32 9.13 23.82
CA ILE A 220 1.64 10.19 24.57
C ILE A 220 0.24 10.36 24.00
N ASN A 221 -0.76 10.47 24.87
CA ASN A 221 -2.17 10.44 24.46
C ASN A 221 -2.67 11.71 23.78
N THR A 222 -2.04 12.87 23.98
CA THR A 222 -2.54 14.14 23.42
C THR A 222 -1.45 14.96 22.76
N ARG A 223 -1.80 15.63 21.65
CA ARG A 223 -0.89 16.53 20.93
C ARG A 223 -0.29 17.61 21.83
N ARG A 224 -1.11 18.25 22.67
CA ARG A 224 -0.63 19.29 23.60
C ARG A 224 0.44 18.76 24.55
N LYS A 225 0.34 17.51 25.01
CA LYS A 225 1.36 16.87 25.86
C LYS A 225 2.60 16.47 25.07
N VAL A 226 2.45 16.08 23.80
CA VAL A 226 3.60 15.84 22.90
C VAL A 226 4.43 17.11 22.76
N ASP A 227 3.79 18.24 22.42
CA ASP A 227 4.48 19.52 22.25
C ASP A 227 5.18 19.94 23.54
N TRP A 228 4.46 19.87 24.68
CA TRP A 228 5.02 20.18 26.00
C TRP A 228 6.20 19.29 26.39
N LEU A 229 6.10 17.97 26.19
CA LEU A 229 7.17 17.05 26.56
C LEU A 229 8.41 17.29 25.68
N THR A 230 8.20 17.54 24.39
CA THR A 230 9.27 17.82 23.43
C THR A 230 10.05 19.06 23.84
N GLU A 231 9.36 20.15 24.19
CA GLU A 231 9.99 21.37 24.70
C GLU A 231 10.78 21.11 25.99
N LYS A 232 10.20 20.38 26.94
CA LYS A 232 10.85 20.07 28.22
C LYS A 232 12.08 19.18 28.08
N MET A 233 12.03 18.20 27.19
CA MET A 233 13.17 17.31 26.91
C MET A 233 14.27 18.05 26.15
N HIS A 234 13.94 18.91 25.19
CA HIS A 234 14.94 19.78 24.53
C HIS A 234 15.60 20.75 25.50
N ALA A 235 14.85 21.33 26.44
CA ALA A 235 15.41 22.21 27.46
C ALA A 235 16.37 21.49 28.43
N ARG A 236 16.37 20.15 28.43
CA ARG A 236 17.29 19.28 29.19
C ARG A 236 18.31 18.59 28.27
N ASP A 237 18.56 19.17 27.08
CA ASP A 237 19.53 18.71 26.09
C ASP A 237 19.30 17.31 25.51
N PHE A 238 18.09 16.75 25.64
CA PHE A 238 17.74 15.51 24.96
C PHE A 238 17.47 15.76 23.46
N THR A 239 18.00 14.86 22.62
CA THR A 239 17.69 14.84 21.19
C THR A 239 16.38 14.08 20.98
N VAL A 240 15.28 14.83 20.83
CA VAL A 240 13.94 14.27 20.63
C VAL A 240 13.32 14.81 19.35
N SER A 241 12.45 14.01 18.74
CA SER A 241 11.60 14.44 17.62
C SER A 241 10.17 14.05 17.92
N ALA A 242 9.24 14.98 17.69
CA ALA A 242 7.81 14.75 17.87
C ALA A 242 7.18 14.22 16.58
N MET A 243 6.36 13.19 16.69
CA MET A 243 5.43 12.78 15.64
C MET A 243 4.01 12.86 16.20
N VAL A 244 3.15 13.61 15.51
CA VAL A 244 1.74 13.73 15.87
C VAL A 244 0.95 13.10 14.73
N GLY A 245 0.05 12.16 15.06
CA GLY A 245 -0.91 11.65 14.09
C GLY A 245 -1.71 12.82 13.53
N VAL A 246 -1.59 13.06 12.23
CA VAL A 246 -2.51 13.96 11.53
C VAL A 246 -3.81 13.18 11.43
N GLU A 247 -4.81 13.54 12.25
CA GLU A 247 -6.19 13.24 11.90
C GLU A 247 -6.47 13.95 10.57
N GLY A 248 -6.29 13.21 9.48
CA GLY A 248 -6.63 13.65 8.15
C GLY A 248 -8.12 13.97 8.14
N ALA A 249 -8.41 15.23 7.78
CA ALA A 249 -9.70 15.79 7.40
C ALA A 249 -10.80 14.74 7.14
N ALA A 250 -11.84 14.79 7.98
CA ALA A 250 -13.17 14.31 7.65
C ALA A 250 -13.69 14.99 6.38
#